data_AF-A0A3D1LQH9-F1
#
_entry.id   AF-A0A3D1LQH9-F1
#
_cell.length_a   1.000
_cell.length_b   1.000
_cell.length_c   1.000
_cell.angle_alpha   90.00
_cell.angle_beta   90.00
_cell.angle_gamma   90.00
#
_symmetry.space_group_name_H-M   'P 1'
#
loop_
_entity.id
_entity.type
_entity.pdbx_description
1 polymer ?
#
loop_
_entity_poly.entity_id
_entity_poly.type
_entity_poly.pdbx_seq_one_letter_code
_entity_poly.pdbx_strand_id
1 'polypeptide(L)'
;MINLSEIFPRCSSLLGIKTWQRILGRVGDDLEPTGFPAVLYELGEPGVPPFLPGLAQIELAGFQVRTAVPMPDATDKPMLNPTLQIIPVTWTNLVNLLTRSRGRDLASVKPGNEYILVWREPATGCVRVQAAESCDLLAIKIIIEELDPDDVARESSVPAGKIDAIMREAVWKGLVLSPPSALCREANVPGRDENYSVADVFTLQWHLTQECDLHCRHCYDRANRAAFPFERALPLLDELGSFCRSRFVRGQVSLTGGNPLLYPHFFELYQAAAERELMIAILGNAVERADVERIVAIRMPVYYQVSLEGLEPHNDRIRGAGNYRRTIAFLRMLTGMGVPNMVMLTLTRHNMDQVIPLADELEGVTDGMAFNRLALFGEGAALELPTPIEYRLFLEEYVRALESHAVLGLKDNLLNTVLERSGKELFGGCAGYGCGAAFNFVSILSDGEVHACRKFPSLIGNILTDSLENVYSSDAASRYRSGSSACAGCSLNAVCRGCPAITASLGLDPFSEKDPYCFRNPS
;
A
#
# COMPACT_ATOMS: atom_id res chain seq x y z
N MET A 1 -9.34 39.90 26.60
CA MET A 1 -9.19 40.43 25.22
C MET A 1 -8.28 39.49 24.47
N ILE A 2 -8.75 38.96 23.33
CA ILE A 2 -7.91 38.15 22.46
C ILE A 2 -6.94 39.09 21.73
N ASN A 3 -5.65 38.79 21.77
CA ASN A 3 -4.65 39.59 21.10
C ASN A 3 -4.75 39.38 19.58
N LEU A 4 -5.23 40.37 18.83
CA LEU A 4 -5.35 40.29 17.36
C LEU A 4 -4.02 39.99 16.66
N SER A 5 -2.88 40.35 17.24
CA SER A 5 -1.57 40.00 16.66
C SER A 5 -1.22 38.51 16.77
N GLU A 6 -1.87 37.76 17.66
CA GLU A 6 -1.76 36.30 17.74
C GLU A 6 -2.63 35.61 16.69
N ILE A 7 -3.75 36.24 16.30
CA ILE A 7 -4.64 35.76 15.25
C ILE A 7 -4.11 36.12 13.85
N PHE A 8 -3.59 37.34 13.68
CA PHE A 8 -3.17 37.93 12.41
C PHE A 8 -1.67 38.28 12.38
N PRO A 9 -0.75 37.35 12.70
CA PRO A 9 0.67 37.65 12.85
C PRO A 9 1.34 38.16 11.57
N ARG A 10 0.93 37.67 10.39
CA ARG A 10 1.49 38.07 9.10
C ARG A 10 0.92 39.41 8.65
N CYS A 11 -0.37 39.64 8.83
CA CYS A 11 -0.93 40.96 8.55
C CYS A 11 -0.27 42.05 9.42
N SER A 12 -0.08 41.78 10.72
CA SER A 12 0.65 42.67 11.63
C SER A 12 2.10 42.91 11.18
N SER A 13 2.80 41.84 10.81
CA SER A 13 4.18 41.92 10.31
C SER A 13 4.31 42.72 9.00
N LEU A 14 3.37 42.59 8.07
CA LEU A 14 3.42 43.27 6.76
C LEU A 14 3.05 44.74 6.83
N LEU A 15 2.09 45.09 7.71
CA LEU A 15 1.69 46.47 7.96
C LEU A 15 2.75 47.27 8.73
N GLY A 16 3.54 46.57 9.55
CA GLY A 16 4.48 47.19 10.48
C GLY A 16 3.79 47.82 11.70
N ILE A 17 4.55 48.00 12.78
CA ILE A 17 4.02 48.37 14.10
C ILE A 17 3.19 49.66 14.08
N LYS A 18 3.64 50.69 13.35
CA LYS A 18 2.96 52.01 13.31
C LYS A 18 1.59 51.92 12.63
N THR A 19 1.51 51.27 11.48
CA THR A 19 0.27 51.12 10.72
C THR A 19 -0.71 50.19 11.42
N TRP A 20 -0.20 49.09 11.99
CA TRP A 20 -0.98 48.14 12.79
C TRP A 20 -1.67 48.82 13.97
N GLN A 21 -0.92 49.59 14.79
CA GLN A 21 -1.49 50.32 15.93
C GLN A 21 -2.51 51.38 15.51
N ARG A 22 -2.28 52.07 14.38
CA ARG A 22 -3.25 53.04 13.83
C ARG A 22 -4.57 52.39 13.44
N ILE A 23 -4.51 51.21 12.81
CA ILE A 23 -5.70 50.43 12.44
C ILE A 23 -6.44 50.01 13.72
N LEU A 24 -5.74 49.38 14.68
CA LEU A 24 -6.33 48.96 15.96
C LEU A 24 -7.06 50.10 16.68
N GLY A 25 -6.46 51.29 16.75
CA GLY A 25 -7.06 52.45 17.39
C GLY A 25 -8.36 52.96 16.74
N ARG A 26 -8.65 52.56 15.49
CA ARG A 26 -9.91 52.89 14.80
C ARG A 26 -10.97 51.80 14.94
N VAL A 27 -10.55 50.55 15.13
CA VAL A 27 -11.50 49.43 15.19
C VAL A 27 -12.16 49.30 16.57
N GLY A 28 -11.62 49.98 17.59
CA GLY A 28 -12.15 49.97 18.95
C GLY A 28 -11.85 48.67 19.69
N ASP A 29 -11.95 48.69 21.03
CA ASP A 29 -11.62 47.52 21.88
C ASP A 29 -12.66 46.38 21.79
N ASP A 30 -13.83 46.65 21.20
CA ASP A 30 -14.98 45.73 21.12
C ASP A 30 -15.03 44.92 19.80
N LEU A 31 -14.04 45.05 18.90
CA LEU A 31 -14.06 44.30 17.64
C LEU A 31 -13.80 42.81 17.88
N GLU A 32 -14.81 42.00 17.59
CA GLU A 32 -14.65 40.56 17.44
C GLU A 32 -13.63 40.24 16.33
N PRO A 33 -12.67 39.32 16.53
CA PRO A 33 -11.65 38.99 15.54
C PRO A 33 -12.19 38.66 14.14
N THR A 34 -13.43 38.15 14.06
CA THR A 34 -14.13 37.85 12.81
C THR A 34 -14.43 39.07 11.95
N GLY A 35 -14.55 40.26 12.54
CA GLY A 35 -14.80 41.51 11.82
C GLY A 35 -13.55 42.18 11.23
N PHE A 36 -12.35 41.77 11.66
CA PHE A 36 -11.10 42.41 11.25
C PHE A 36 -10.83 42.40 9.73
N PRO A 37 -11.06 41.29 8.99
CA PRO A 37 -10.86 41.30 7.54
C PRO A 37 -11.77 42.28 6.79
N ALA A 38 -13.02 42.45 7.23
CA ALA A 38 -13.96 43.41 6.63
C ALA A 38 -13.50 44.86 6.86
N VAL A 39 -13.01 45.16 8.05
CA VAL A 39 -12.47 46.48 8.39
C VAL A 39 -11.26 46.83 7.51
N LEU A 40 -10.37 45.86 7.21
CA LEU A 40 -9.27 46.09 6.26
C LEU A 40 -9.75 46.40 4.84
N TYR A 41 -10.90 45.84 4.44
CA TYR A 41 -11.51 46.09 3.14
C TYR A 41 -12.12 47.50 3.07
N GLU A 42 -12.82 47.92 4.13
CA GLU A 42 -13.51 49.22 4.20
C GLU A 42 -12.55 50.40 4.39
N LEU A 43 -11.46 50.21 5.13
CA LEU A 43 -10.56 51.31 5.51
C LEU A 43 -9.82 51.97 4.35
N GLY A 44 -9.59 51.26 3.22
CA GLY A 44 -8.99 51.82 2.00
C GLY A 44 -7.71 52.66 2.21
N GLU A 45 -6.97 52.41 3.29
CA GLU A 45 -5.98 53.34 3.81
C GLU A 45 -4.69 53.39 2.98
N PRO A 46 -4.08 54.57 2.81
CA PRO A 46 -2.72 54.68 2.27
C PRO A 46 -1.73 53.87 3.11
N GLY A 47 -1.10 52.88 2.48
CA GLY A 47 -0.11 51.99 3.11
C GLY A 47 -0.63 50.59 3.49
N VAL A 48 -1.91 50.29 3.29
CA VAL A 48 -2.45 48.92 3.43
C VAL A 48 -2.41 48.22 2.06
N PRO A 49 -1.71 47.08 1.91
CA PRO A 49 -1.72 46.35 0.66
C PRO A 49 -3.14 45.85 0.31
N PRO A 50 -3.58 45.94 -0.96
CA PRO A 50 -4.94 45.59 -1.35
C PRO A 50 -5.26 44.09 -1.23
N PHE A 51 -4.25 43.23 -1.11
CA PHE A 51 -4.40 41.80 -0.86
C PHE A 51 -4.56 41.43 0.62
N LEU A 52 -4.33 42.37 1.53
CA LEU A 52 -4.28 42.10 2.97
C LEU A 52 -5.62 41.60 3.56
N PRO A 53 -6.80 42.05 3.11
CA PRO A 53 -8.07 41.48 3.57
C PRO A 53 -8.17 39.97 3.31
N GLY A 54 -7.74 39.51 2.13
CA GLY A 54 -7.70 38.09 1.80
C GLY A 54 -6.72 37.32 2.68
N LEU A 55 -5.54 37.89 2.96
CA LEU A 55 -4.58 37.28 3.88
C LEU A 55 -5.15 37.19 5.31
N ALA A 56 -5.85 38.22 5.77
CA ALA A 56 -6.50 38.23 7.07
C ALA A 56 -7.59 37.16 7.16
N GLN A 57 -8.39 36.94 6.12
CA GLN A 57 -9.37 35.83 6.09
C GLN A 57 -8.70 34.47 6.28
N ILE A 58 -7.56 34.24 5.62
CA ILE A 58 -6.81 32.99 5.74
C ILE A 58 -6.25 32.82 7.15
N GLU A 59 -5.67 33.86 7.74
CA GLU A 59 -5.14 33.82 9.12
C GLU A 59 -6.23 33.58 10.16
N LEU A 60 -7.40 34.22 9.99
CA LEU A 60 -8.57 34.00 10.84
C LEU A 60 -9.06 32.56 10.78
N ALA A 61 -9.21 32.00 9.58
CA ALA A 61 -9.58 30.60 9.40
C ALA A 61 -8.56 29.67 10.06
N GLY A 62 -7.27 29.96 9.90
CA GLY A 62 -6.21 29.18 10.54
C GLY A 62 -6.26 29.23 12.07
N PHE A 63 -6.66 30.36 12.66
CA PHE A 63 -6.93 30.46 14.08
C PHE A 63 -8.16 29.63 14.50
N GLN A 64 -9.28 29.79 13.80
CA GLN A 64 -10.52 29.06 14.09
C GLN A 64 -10.34 27.55 14.01
N VAL A 65 -9.66 27.05 12.98
CA VAL A 65 -9.35 25.62 12.80
C VAL A 65 -8.48 25.08 13.94
N ARG A 66 -7.56 25.89 14.46
CA ARG A 66 -6.70 25.55 15.61
C ARG A 66 -7.46 25.48 16.94
N THR A 67 -8.54 26.23 17.06
CA THR A 67 -9.39 26.28 18.27
C THR A 67 -10.69 25.47 18.14
N ALA A 68 -10.94 24.88 16.96
CA ALA A 68 -12.14 24.09 16.67
C ALA A 68 -12.26 22.82 17.53
N VAL A 69 -13.48 22.29 17.58
CA VAL A 69 -13.88 21.03 18.25
C VAL A 69 -12.95 19.87 17.84
N PRO A 70 -12.69 18.89 18.72
CA PRO A 70 -11.91 17.70 18.38
C PRO A 70 -12.46 16.96 17.15
N MET A 71 -11.54 16.47 16.32
CA MET A 71 -11.87 15.61 15.18
C MET A 71 -12.46 14.28 15.67
N PRO A 72 -13.38 13.65 14.92
CA PRO A 72 -13.86 12.32 15.25
C PRO A 72 -12.71 11.30 15.15
N ASP A 73 -12.67 10.35 16.08
CA ASP A 73 -11.66 9.29 16.09
C ASP A 73 -11.85 8.28 14.93
N ALA A 74 -13.10 8.11 14.47
CA ALA A 74 -13.47 7.24 13.35
C ALA A 74 -14.72 7.76 12.63
N THR A 75 -14.93 7.29 11.40
CA THR A 75 -16.10 7.62 10.57
C THR A 75 -16.68 6.35 9.96
N ASP A 76 -18.01 6.26 9.84
CA ASP A 76 -18.68 5.10 9.22
C ASP A 76 -18.78 5.20 7.69
N LYS A 77 -18.70 6.43 7.16
CA LYS A 77 -18.66 6.72 5.72
C LYS A 77 -17.65 7.84 5.43
N PRO A 78 -17.12 7.92 4.19
CA PRO A 78 -16.30 9.05 3.80
C PRO A 78 -17.02 10.37 4.03
N MET A 79 -16.34 11.34 4.64
CA MET A 79 -16.90 12.66 4.90
C MET A 79 -15.84 13.74 4.81
N LEU A 80 -16.25 15.00 4.61
CA LEU A 80 -15.30 16.10 4.68
C LEU A 80 -14.72 16.22 6.08
N ASN A 81 -13.46 16.62 6.15
CA ASN A 81 -12.88 17.04 7.41
C ASN A 81 -13.74 18.16 8.02
N PRO A 82 -14.27 17.98 9.25
CA PRO A 82 -15.20 18.93 9.84
C PRO A 82 -14.58 20.30 10.14
N THR A 83 -13.25 20.39 10.10
CA THR A 83 -12.52 21.65 10.27
C THR A 83 -12.18 22.33 8.93
N LEU A 84 -12.47 21.69 7.79
CA LEU A 84 -12.17 22.24 6.48
C LEU A 84 -12.96 23.52 6.22
N GLN A 85 -12.24 24.61 5.94
CA GLN A 85 -12.78 25.86 5.45
C GLN A 85 -12.26 26.13 4.03
N ILE A 86 -13.14 26.60 3.15
CA ILE A 86 -12.82 26.97 1.76
C ILE A 86 -13.02 28.48 1.64
N ILE A 87 -11.93 29.20 1.37
CA ILE A 87 -11.90 30.66 1.42
C ILE A 87 -11.68 31.21 0.02
N PRO A 88 -12.70 31.83 -0.60
CA PRO A 88 -12.51 32.53 -1.87
C PRO A 88 -11.73 33.82 -1.65
N VAL A 89 -10.65 34.01 -2.40
CA VAL A 89 -9.84 35.23 -2.38
C VAL A 89 -9.71 35.81 -3.80
N THR A 90 -9.51 37.12 -3.90
CA THR A 90 -9.37 37.85 -5.17
C THR A 90 -7.92 38.15 -5.54
N TRP A 91 -6.99 37.54 -4.81
CA TRP A 91 -5.55 37.62 -5.04
C TRP A 91 -4.93 36.23 -4.98
N THR A 92 -3.98 35.97 -5.87
CA THR A 92 -3.27 34.69 -5.98
C THR A 92 -1.99 34.69 -5.15
N ASN A 93 -1.50 33.49 -4.81
CA ASN A 93 -0.22 33.27 -4.10
C ASN A 93 -0.18 33.82 -2.67
N LEU A 94 -1.35 34.04 -2.04
CA LEU A 94 -1.40 34.55 -0.66
C LEU A 94 -0.82 33.56 0.36
N VAL A 95 -0.92 32.25 0.08
CA VAL A 95 -0.36 31.19 0.93
C VAL A 95 1.16 31.35 1.11
N ASN A 96 1.87 31.85 0.08
CA ASN A 96 3.30 32.09 0.14
C ASN A 96 3.68 33.16 1.19
N LEU A 97 2.73 34.02 1.58
CA LEU A 97 2.94 35.05 2.58
C LEU A 97 2.77 34.57 4.03
N LEU A 98 2.24 33.35 4.24
CA LEU A 98 1.98 32.79 5.57
C LEU A 98 3.25 32.36 6.30
N THR A 99 4.31 32.03 5.56
CA THR A 99 5.65 31.79 6.12
C THR A 99 6.47 33.08 6.14
N ARG A 100 7.74 33.04 6.58
CA ARG A 100 8.63 34.22 6.52
C ARG A 100 8.89 34.60 5.06
N SER A 101 8.01 35.44 4.50
CA SER A 101 8.06 35.86 3.11
C SER A 101 9.29 36.73 2.82
N ARG A 102 9.97 36.42 1.72
CA ARG A 102 11.06 37.21 1.13
C ARG A 102 10.47 38.18 0.11
N GLY A 103 11.27 39.15 -0.35
CA GLY A 103 10.83 40.14 -1.36
C GLY A 103 10.29 39.52 -2.66
N ARG A 104 10.72 38.30 -3.04
CA ARG A 104 10.18 37.57 -4.19
C ARG A 104 8.75 37.08 -3.98
N ASP A 105 8.39 36.69 -2.76
CA ASP A 105 7.05 36.15 -2.46
C ASP A 105 6.00 37.27 -2.55
N LEU A 106 6.34 38.46 -2.04
CA LEU A 106 5.50 39.66 -2.20
C LEU A 106 5.32 40.05 -3.67
N ALA A 107 6.36 39.90 -4.50
CA ALA A 107 6.29 40.19 -5.93
C ALA A 107 5.46 39.16 -6.72
N SER A 108 5.20 37.98 -6.14
CA SER A 108 4.41 36.91 -6.78
C SER A 108 2.89 37.12 -6.63
N VAL A 109 2.45 37.94 -5.67
CA VAL A 109 1.04 38.18 -5.39
C VAL A 109 0.43 39.10 -6.45
N LYS A 110 -0.65 38.65 -7.07
CA LYS A 110 -1.31 39.35 -8.18
C LYS A 110 -2.84 39.23 -8.06
N PRO A 111 -3.60 40.20 -8.58
CA PRO A 111 -5.05 40.08 -8.67
C PRO A 111 -5.44 38.82 -9.46
N GLY A 112 -6.40 38.06 -8.95
CA GLY A 112 -6.86 36.82 -9.54
C GLY A 112 -7.63 35.98 -8.52
N ASN A 113 -8.64 35.25 -8.97
CA ASN A 113 -9.48 34.44 -8.07
C ASN A 113 -8.79 33.13 -7.72
N GLU A 114 -8.79 32.79 -6.44
CA GLU A 114 -8.23 31.54 -5.91
C GLU A 114 -9.11 31.05 -4.76
N TYR A 115 -9.18 29.74 -4.56
CA TYR A 115 -9.78 29.14 -3.37
C TYR A 115 -8.65 28.66 -2.46
N ILE A 116 -8.69 29.04 -1.19
CA ILE A 116 -7.72 28.57 -0.19
C ILE A 116 -8.41 27.56 0.72
N LEU A 117 -7.79 26.40 0.88
CA LEU A 117 -8.23 25.37 1.81
C LEU A 117 -7.48 25.54 3.14
N VAL A 118 -8.22 25.56 4.25
CA VAL A 118 -7.67 25.60 5.60
C VAL A 118 -8.31 24.50 6.43
N TRP A 119 -7.52 23.58 6.98
CA TRP A 119 -8.05 22.46 7.77
C TRP A 119 -7.03 21.97 8.80
N ARG A 120 -7.49 21.18 9.76
CA ARG A 120 -6.63 20.48 10.72
C ARG A 120 -6.30 19.10 10.16
N GLU A 121 -5.03 18.81 9.96
CA GLU A 121 -4.58 17.50 9.47
C GLU A 121 -4.82 16.42 10.55
N PRO A 122 -5.52 15.33 10.23
CA PRO A 122 -5.83 14.26 11.18
C PRO A 122 -4.60 13.67 11.88
N ALA A 123 -3.55 13.37 11.12
CA ALA A 123 -2.38 12.66 11.61
C ALA A 123 -1.51 13.49 12.58
N THR A 124 -1.41 14.81 12.36
CA THR A 124 -0.49 15.68 13.11
C THR A 124 -1.19 16.68 14.03
N GLY A 125 -2.49 16.89 13.84
CA GLY A 125 -3.25 17.97 14.47
C GLY A 125 -2.84 19.37 14.02
N CYS A 126 -1.91 19.50 13.06
CA CYS A 126 -1.44 20.79 12.58
C CYS A 126 -2.45 21.44 11.64
N VAL A 127 -2.50 22.77 11.65
CA VAL A 127 -3.27 23.54 10.66
C VAL A 127 -2.53 23.52 9.34
N ARG A 128 -3.20 23.05 8.29
CA ARG A 128 -2.75 23.08 6.90
C ARG A 128 -3.45 24.20 6.17
N VAL A 129 -2.71 24.85 5.28
CA VAL A 129 -3.21 25.90 4.40
C VAL A 129 -2.61 25.68 3.01
N GLN A 130 -3.45 25.59 1.99
CA GLN A 130 -3.00 25.46 0.60
C GLN A 130 -3.95 26.17 -0.37
N ALA A 131 -3.44 26.55 -1.54
CA ALA A 131 -4.29 26.88 -2.67
C ALA A 131 -4.96 25.59 -3.19
N ALA A 132 -6.26 25.64 -3.43
CA ALA A 132 -7.03 24.48 -3.88
C ALA A 132 -6.65 24.11 -5.32
N GLU A 133 -6.31 22.85 -5.54
CA GLU A 133 -6.15 22.30 -6.88
C GLU A 133 -7.49 21.77 -7.42
N SER A 134 -7.60 21.58 -8.74
CA SER A 134 -8.83 21.04 -9.36
C SER A 134 -9.21 19.67 -8.80
N CYS A 135 -8.22 18.83 -8.48
CA CYS A 135 -8.43 17.53 -7.86
C CYS A 135 -8.98 17.64 -6.43
N ASP A 136 -8.48 18.60 -5.63
CA ASP A 136 -8.99 18.83 -4.27
C ASP A 136 -10.46 19.24 -4.32
N LEU A 137 -10.80 20.19 -5.20
CA LEU A 137 -12.17 20.68 -5.36
C LEU A 137 -13.12 19.60 -5.88
N LEU A 138 -12.64 18.74 -6.80
CA LEU A 138 -13.43 17.61 -7.27
C LEU A 138 -13.70 16.62 -6.15
N ALA A 139 -12.70 16.23 -5.35
CA ALA A 139 -12.89 15.35 -4.21
C ALA A 139 -13.89 15.93 -3.20
N ILE A 140 -13.78 17.22 -2.91
CA ILE A 140 -14.70 17.93 -2.03
C ILE A 140 -16.13 17.89 -2.60
N LYS A 141 -16.31 18.15 -3.89
CA LYS A 141 -17.60 18.11 -4.58
C LYS A 141 -18.22 16.71 -4.52
N ILE A 142 -17.44 15.66 -4.80
CA ILE A 142 -17.89 14.26 -4.73
C ILE A 142 -18.50 13.96 -3.36
N ILE A 143 -17.84 14.38 -2.28
CA ILE A 143 -18.34 14.13 -0.92
C ILE A 143 -19.56 14.98 -0.57
N ILE A 144 -19.55 16.29 -0.90
CA ILE A 144 -20.66 17.20 -0.56
C ILE A 144 -21.95 16.81 -1.27
N GLU A 145 -21.84 16.44 -2.55
CA GLU A 145 -22.99 16.13 -3.39
C GLU A 145 -23.31 14.63 -3.43
N GLU A 146 -22.60 13.82 -2.64
CA GLU A 146 -22.75 12.35 -2.57
C GLU A 146 -22.72 11.69 -3.97
N LEU A 147 -21.79 12.14 -4.82
CA LEU A 147 -21.66 11.66 -6.20
C LEU A 147 -21.05 10.26 -6.25
N ASP A 148 -21.57 9.42 -7.14
CA ASP A 148 -20.98 8.12 -7.44
C ASP A 148 -19.68 8.30 -8.27
N PRO A 149 -18.53 7.75 -7.82
CA PRO A 149 -17.26 7.89 -8.54
C PRO A 149 -17.28 7.36 -9.97
N ASP A 150 -18.04 6.30 -10.27
CA ASP A 150 -18.13 5.71 -11.60
C ASP A 150 -18.99 6.60 -12.52
N ASP A 151 -20.02 7.25 -12.00
CA ASP A 151 -20.78 8.26 -12.74
C ASP A 151 -19.93 9.52 -13.01
N VAL A 152 -19.18 10.00 -12.02
CA VAL A 152 -18.24 11.14 -12.19
C VAL A 152 -17.20 10.82 -13.25
N ALA A 153 -16.63 9.62 -13.23
CA ALA A 153 -15.69 9.14 -14.24
C ALA A 153 -16.30 9.19 -15.66
N ARG A 154 -17.53 8.69 -15.79
CA ARG A 154 -18.26 8.66 -17.07
C ARG A 154 -18.57 10.06 -17.60
N GLU A 155 -19.08 10.95 -16.76
CA GLU A 155 -19.44 12.32 -17.16
C GLU A 155 -18.23 13.18 -17.50
N SER A 156 -17.13 13.01 -16.76
CA SER A 156 -15.88 13.75 -17.00
C SER A 156 -15.00 13.15 -18.10
N SER A 157 -15.37 11.98 -18.66
CA SER A 157 -14.53 11.21 -19.59
C SER A 157 -13.15 10.90 -19.02
N VAL A 158 -13.08 10.67 -17.71
CA VAL A 158 -11.86 10.33 -16.96
C VAL A 158 -11.96 8.87 -16.50
N PRO A 159 -10.88 8.06 -16.55
CA PRO A 159 -10.90 6.70 -16.02
C PRO A 159 -11.28 6.65 -14.53
N ALA A 160 -12.13 5.71 -14.14
CA ALA A 160 -12.59 5.55 -12.75
C ALA A 160 -11.43 5.46 -11.74
N GLY A 161 -10.35 4.76 -12.10
CA GLY A 161 -9.15 4.67 -11.25
C GLY A 161 -8.49 6.02 -10.93
N LYS A 162 -8.61 7.02 -11.81
CA LYS A 162 -8.14 8.39 -11.52
C LYS A 162 -9.05 9.11 -10.54
N ILE A 163 -10.36 8.90 -10.61
CA ILE A 163 -11.29 9.42 -9.59
C ILE A 163 -10.95 8.82 -8.23
N ASP A 164 -10.68 7.51 -8.19
CA ASP A 164 -10.27 6.83 -6.96
C ASP A 164 -8.94 7.36 -6.42
N ALA A 165 -7.97 7.66 -7.29
CA ALA A 165 -6.70 8.26 -6.89
C ALA A 165 -6.89 9.66 -6.30
N ILE A 166 -7.76 10.48 -6.90
CA ILE A 166 -8.12 11.80 -6.37
C ILE A 166 -8.75 11.68 -4.98
N MET A 167 -9.68 10.73 -4.80
CA MET A 167 -10.29 10.48 -3.50
C MET A 167 -9.27 10.00 -2.46
N ARG A 168 -8.37 9.08 -2.82
CA ARG A 168 -7.29 8.61 -1.94
C ARG A 168 -6.34 9.74 -1.55
N GLU A 169 -5.98 10.61 -2.49
CA GLU A 169 -5.12 11.75 -2.22
C GLU A 169 -5.80 12.75 -1.28
N ALA A 170 -7.10 13.00 -1.45
CA ALA A 170 -7.86 13.86 -0.54
C ALA A 170 -7.95 13.26 0.87
N VAL A 171 -8.04 11.94 1.00
CA VAL A 171 -7.95 11.24 2.30
C VAL A 171 -6.55 11.38 2.89
N TRP A 172 -5.51 11.18 2.09
CA TRP A 172 -4.12 11.33 2.55
C TRP A 172 -3.78 12.75 2.99
N LYS A 173 -4.24 13.77 2.26
CA LYS A 173 -4.15 15.20 2.65
C LYS A 173 -4.96 15.51 3.91
N GLY A 174 -5.90 14.64 4.30
CA GLY A 174 -6.82 14.86 5.41
C GLY A 174 -7.94 15.85 5.11
N LEU A 175 -8.22 16.10 3.81
CA LEU A 175 -9.38 16.89 3.37
C LEU A 175 -10.68 16.09 3.51
N VAL A 176 -10.58 14.78 3.27
CA VAL A 176 -11.64 13.79 3.46
C VAL A 176 -11.21 12.85 4.58
N LEU A 177 -12.11 12.58 5.53
CA LEU A 177 -11.96 11.50 6.49
C LEU A 177 -12.59 10.25 5.88
N SER A 178 -11.88 9.13 5.95
CA SER A 178 -12.34 7.83 5.46
C SER A 178 -12.50 6.86 6.62
N PRO A 179 -13.47 5.93 6.55
CA PRO A 179 -13.53 4.82 7.49
C PRO A 179 -12.22 4.02 7.49
N PRO A 180 -11.90 3.33 8.60
CA PRO A 180 -10.82 2.37 8.62
C PRO A 180 -11.11 1.25 7.62
N SER A 181 -10.06 0.53 7.23
CA SER A 181 -10.22 -0.60 6.32
C SER A 181 -11.21 -1.62 6.86
N ALA A 182 -12.11 -2.06 5.98
CA ALA A 182 -13.05 -3.14 6.27
C ALA A 182 -12.40 -4.54 6.13
N LEU A 183 -11.14 -4.63 5.68
CA LEU A 183 -10.34 -5.85 5.75
C LEU A 183 -9.75 -6.03 7.15
N CYS A 184 -10.63 -6.36 8.09
CA CYS A 184 -10.28 -6.58 9.49
C CYS A 184 -10.48 -8.05 9.89
N ARG A 185 -9.59 -8.56 10.75
CA ARG A 185 -9.77 -9.84 11.45
C ARG A 185 -10.18 -9.58 12.89
N GLU A 186 -11.13 -10.35 13.38
CA GLU A 186 -11.53 -10.29 14.79
C GLU A 186 -10.32 -10.55 15.70
N ALA A 187 -10.11 -9.61 16.64
CA ALA A 187 -9.08 -9.68 17.65
C ALA A 187 -9.48 -10.67 18.76
N ASN A 188 -9.38 -11.97 18.48
CA ASN A 188 -9.85 -13.01 19.41
C ASN A 188 -8.92 -13.29 20.61
N VAL A 189 -7.93 -12.43 20.91
CA VAL A 189 -7.04 -12.62 22.08
C VAL A 189 -6.62 -11.27 22.70
N PRO A 190 -6.72 -11.09 24.04
CA PRO A 190 -6.24 -9.89 24.75
C PRO A 190 -4.72 -9.68 24.63
N GLY A 191 -4.28 -8.43 24.48
CA GLY A 191 -2.86 -8.04 24.48
C GLY A 191 -2.18 -7.96 23.10
N ARG A 192 -2.96 -7.90 22.01
CA ARG A 192 -2.45 -7.78 20.64
C ARG A 192 -2.09 -6.35 20.26
N ASP A 193 -1.10 -6.25 19.38
CA ASP A 193 -0.89 -5.08 18.54
C ASP A 193 -1.97 -5.06 17.44
N GLU A 194 -2.85 -4.06 17.48
CA GLU A 194 -3.94 -3.87 16.52
C GLU A 194 -3.44 -3.66 15.09
N ASN A 195 -2.17 -3.25 14.94
CA ASN A 195 -1.53 -2.94 13.65
C ASN A 195 -1.56 -4.12 12.66
N TYR A 196 -1.66 -5.37 13.13
CA TYR A 196 -1.60 -6.57 12.29
C TYR A 196 -2.97 -7.23 12.02
N SER A 197 -4.06 -6.60 12.45
CA SER A 197 -5.41 -7.14 12.24
C SER A 197 -6.18 -6.45 11.12
N VAL A 198 -5.66 -5.33 10.60
CA VAL A 198 -6.32 -4.47 9.61
C VAL A 198 -5.42 -4.30 8.39
N ALA A 199 -5.87 -4.76 7.22
CA ALA A 199 -5.11 -4.66 5.98
C ALA A 199 -5.50 -3.44 5.14
N ASP A 200 -4.52 -2.67 4.65
CA ASP A 200 -4.77 -1.49 3.81
C ASP A 200 -4.70 -1.78 2.30
N VAL A 201 -4.32 -3.01 1.93
CA VAL A 201 -4.18 -3.48 0.55
C VAL A 201 -4.86 -4.84 0.36
N PHE A 202 -5.59 -5.00 -0.74
CA PHE A 202 -6.03 -6.30 -1.24
C PHE A 202 -5.26 -6.67 -2.53
N THR A 203 -4.67 -7.87 -2.56
CA THR A 203 -3.84 -8.33 -3.68
C THR A 203 -4.47 -9.49 -4.44
N LEU A 204 -4.55 -9.37 -5.76
CA LEU A 204 -4.73 -10.52 -6.65
C LEU A 204 -3.36 -11.04 -7.09
N GLN A 205 -2.99 -12.23 -6.63
CA GLN A 205 -1.86 -12.94 -7.23
C GLN A 205 -2.37 -13.68 -8.47
N TRP A 206 -2.09 -13.14 -9.65
CA TRP A 206 -2.80 -13.52 -10.86
C TRP A 206 -1.89 -14.26 -11.83
N HIS A 207 -2.16 -15.55 -11.98
CA HIS A 207 -1.52 -16.41 -12.97
C HIS A 207 -2.19 -16.20 -14.33
N LEU A 208 -1.52 -15.50 -15.24
CA LEU A 208 -2.08 -15.16 -16.55
C LEU A 208 -1.99 -16.32 -17.55
N THR A 209 -0.99 -17.19 -17.38
CA THR A 209 -0.69 -18.30 -18.28
C THR A 209 0.00 -19.43 -17.51
N GLN A 210 0.09 -20.62 -18.12
CA GLN A 210 0.97 -21.71 -17.68
C GLN A 210 2.24 -21.82 -18.54
N GLU A 211 2.33 -21.05 -19.63
CA GLU A 211 3.51 -21.01 -20.50
C GLU A 211 4.72 -20.46 -19.75
N CYS A 212 5.84 -21.19 -19.79
CA CYS A 212 7.06 -20.82 -19.08
C CYS A 212 8.30 -21.17 -19.91
N ASP A 213 9.27 -20.25 -19.95
CA ASP A 213 10.56 -20.45 -20.61
C ASP A 213 11.53 -21.36 -19.82
N LEU A 214 11.12 -21.81 -18.63
CA LEU A 214 11.90 -22.67 -17.75
C LEU A 214 11.13 -23.95 -17.34
N HIS A 215 11.90 -24.99 -17.03
CA HIS A 215 11.37 -26.24 -16.49
C HIS A 215 11.96 -26.53 -15.09
N CYS A 216 11.58 -25.71 -14.10
CA CYS A 216 12.10 -25.78 -12.73
C CYS A 216 11.66 -27.04 -11.98
N ARG A 217 12.59 -27.75 -11.33
CA ARG A 217 12.31 -29.00 -10.59
C ARG A 217 11.41 -28.86 -9.36
N HIS A 218 11.23 -27.64 -8.85
CA HIS A 218 10.37 -27.35 -7.68
C HIS A 218 8.97 -26.87 -8.06
N CYS A 219 8.63 -26.86 -9.36
CA CYS A 219 7.39 -26.25 -9.83
C CYS A 219 6.18 -26.95 -9.19
N TYR A 220 5.33 -26.18 -8.51
CA TYR A 220 4.16 -26.70 -7.80
C TYR A 220 2.94 -26.86 -8.72
N ASP A 221 2.94 -26.23 -9.90
CA ASP A 221 1.86 -26.32 -10.88
C ASP A 221 2.41 -26.35 -12.31
N ARG A 222 2.11 -27.42 -13.03
CA ARG A 222 2.38 -27.61 -14.46
C ARG A 222 1.18 -28.19 -15.18
N ALA A 223 0.00 -28.04 -14.59
CA ALA A 223 -1.22 -28.49 -15.24
C ALA A 223 -1.34 -27.76 -16.59
N ASN A 224 -1.77 -28.48 -17.62
CA ASN A 224 -2.09 -27.86 -18.89
C ASN A 224 -3.39 -27.08 -18.72
N ARG A 225 -3.29 -25.75 -18.64
CA ARG A 225 -4.43 -24.84 -18.50
C ARG A 225 -4.38 -23.82 -19.63
N ALA A 226 -5.56 -23.40 -20.08
CA ALA A 226 -5.66 -22.29 -21.01
C ALA A 226 -5.09 -21.01 -20.35
N ALA A 227 -4.59 -20.09 -21.19
CA ALA A 227 -4.29 -18.74 -20.75
C ALA A 227 -5.57 -18.01 -20.34
N PHE A 228 -5.44 -17.04 -19.44
CA PHE A 228 -6.58 -16.30 -18.94
C PHE A 228 -7.27 -15.51 -20.07
N PRO A 229 -8.60 -15.61 -20.22
CA PRO A 229 -9.33 -14.94 -21.29
C PRO A 229 -9.24 -13.41 -21.14
N PHE A 230 -8.71 -12.74 -22.15
CA PHE A 230 -8.45 -11.29 -22.09
C PHE A 230 -9.75 -10.48 -21.95
N GLU A 231 -10.83 -10.94 -22.59
CA GLU A 231 -12.18 -10.36 -22.48
C GLU A 231 -12.71 -10.34 -21.03
N ARG A 232 -12.26 -11.25 -20.17
CA ARG A 232 -12.61 -11.28 -18.75
C ARG A 232 -11.63 -10.49 -17.88
N ALA A 233 -10.42 -10.24 -18.38
CA ALA A 233 -9.35 -9.62 -17.62
C ALA A 233 -9.66 -8.16 -17.27
N LEU A 234 -10.19 -7.37 -18.22
CA LEU A 234 -10.54 -5.97 -17.97
C LEU A 234 -11.71 -5.83 -16.97
N PRO A 235 -12.84 -6.54 -17.12
CA PRO A 235 -13.89 -6.52 -16.11
C PRO A 235 -13.42 -6.97 -14.72
N LEU A 236 -12.46 -7.90 -14.63
CA LEU A 236 -11.90 -8.33 -13.35
C LEU A 236 -11.07 -7.24 -12.67
N LEU A 237 -10.33 -6.42 -13.43
CA LEU A 237 -9.65 -5.25 -12.87
C LEU A 237 -10.66 -4.22 -12.33
N ASP A 238 -11.80 -4.05 -13.01
CA ASP A 238 -12.88 -3.17 -12.55
C ASP A 238 -13.53 -3.71 -11.26
N GLU A 239 -13.80 -5.01 -11.19
CA GLU A 239 -14.29 -5.68 -9.98
C GLU A 239 -13.32 -5.54 -8.80
N LEU A 240 -12.01 -5.65 -9.05
CA LEU A 240 -10.99 -5.42 -8.01
C LEU A 240 -11.05 -3.98 -7.50
N GLY A 241 -11.18 -3.00 -8.39
CA GLY A 241 -11.35 -1.59 -8.03
C GLY A 241 -12.55 -1.38 -7.12
N SER A 242 -13.73 -1.84 -7.54
CA SER A 242 -14.97 -1.75 -6.76
C SER A 242 -14.88 -2.48 -5.42
N PHE A 243 -14.29 -3.67 -5.39
CA PHE A 243 -14.07 -4.46 -4.18
C PHE A 243 -13.18 -3.71 -3.16
N CYS A 244 -12.13 -3.05 -3.64
CA CYS A 244 -11.21 -2.30 -2.80
C CYS A 244 -11.84 -1.00 -2.29
N ARG A 245 -12.58 -0.28 -3.15
CA ARG A 245 -13.31 0.94 -2.77
C ARG A 245 -14.31 0.69 -1.66
N SER A 246 -15.14 -0.37 -1.78
CA SER A 246 -16.15 -0.70 -0.78
C SER A 246 -15.57 -1.09 0.59
N ARG A 247 -14.26 -1.36 0.64
CA ARG A 247 -13.54 -1.75 1.85
C ARG A 247 -12.52 -0.73 2.32
N PHE A 248 -12.43 0.42 1.65
CA PHE A 248 -11.47 1.49 1.98
C PHE A 248 -10.01 1.01 1.95
N VAL A 249 -9.68 0.16 0.97
CA VAL A 249 -8.32 -0.36 0.76
C VAL A 249 -7.81 -0.06 -0.64
N ARG A 250 -6.50 -0.25 -0.86
CA ARG A 250 -5.88 -0.17 -2.18
C ARG A 250 -5.88 -1.54 -2.86
N GLY A 251 -6.02 -1.54 -4.19
CA GLY A 251 -5.90 -2.75 -4.99
C GLY A 251 -4.48 -2.96 -5.51
N GLN A 252 -4.02 -4.21 -5.49
CA GLN A 252 -2.78 -4.65 -6.12
C GLN A 252 -3.02 -5.86 -7.02
N VAL A 253 -2.36 -5.88 -8.17
CA VAL A 253 -2.21 -7.09 -8.99
C VAL A 253 -0.75 -7.52 -8.99
N SER A 254 -0.50 -8.76 -8.61
CA SER A 254 0.82 -9.40 -8.70
C SER A 254 0.77 -10.36 -9.88
N LEU A 255 1.20 -9.88 -11.05
CA LEU A 255 1.15 -10.62 -12.31
C LEU A 255 2.21 -11.73 -12.30
N THR A 256 1.75 -12.95 -12.55
CA THR A 256 2.55 -14.17 -12.51
C THR A 256 1.93 -15.24 -13.43
N GLY A 257 2.23 -16.52 -13.19
CA GLY A 257 1.76 -17.65 -14.00
C GLY A 257 2.71 -17.95 -15.14
N GLY A 258 3.14 -19.23 -15.20
CA GLY A 258 4.35 -19.62 -15.90
C GLY A 258 5.40 -18.52 -15.81
N ASN A 259 5.76 -17.93 -16.95
CA ASN A 259 6.34 -16.60 -17.02
C ASN A 259 5.28 -15.60 -17.54
N PRO A 260 4.87 -14.57 -16.75
CA PRO A 260 3.75 -13.70 -17.11
C PRO A 260 3.97 -12.94 -18.42
N LEU A 261 5.22 -12.64 -18.79
CA LEU A 261 5.54 -11.94 -20.04
C LEU A 261 5.28 -12.78 -21.29
N LEU A 262 5.06 -14.09 -21.15
CA LEU A 262 4.63 -14.96 -22.25
C LEU A 262 3.11 -14.92 -22.48
N TYR A 263 2.35 -14.20 -21.64
CA TYR A 263 0.93 -13.97 -21.89
C TYR A 263 0.76 -13.04 -23.10
N PRO A 264 -0.02 -13.41 -24.14
CA PRO A 264 -0.11 -12.64 -25.39
C PRO A 264 -0.54 -11.18 -25.22
N HIS A 265 -1.30 -10.89 -24.16
CA HIS A 265 -1.84 -9.56 -23.86
C HIS A 265 -1.22 -8.93 -22.61
N PHE A 266 0.02 -9.31 -22.25
CA PHE A 266 0.68 -8.85 -21.03
C PHE A 266 0.74 -7.33 -20.93
N PHE A 267 1.19 -6.65 -21.99
CA PHE A 267 1.38 -5.20 -21.96
C PHE A 267 0.04 -4.45 -22.00
N GLU A 268 -0.96 -4.95 -22.72
CA GLU A 268 -2.32 -4.39 -22.70
C GLU A 268 -2.93 -4.50 -21.30
N LEU A 269 -2.75 -5.65 -20.63
CA LEU A 269 -3.23 -5.85 -19.27
C LEU A 269 -2.47 -4.98 -18.25
N TYR A 270 -1.15 -4.87 -18.38
CA TYR A 270 -0.32 -4.02 -17.53
C TYR A 270 -0.71 -2.54 -17.65
N GLN A 271 -0.92 -2.05 -18.88
CA GLN A 271 -1.46 -0.72 -19.18
C GLN A 271 -2.84 -0.52 -18.54
N ALA A 272 -3.76 -1.47 -18.72
CA ALA A 272 -5.11 -1.39 -18.18
C ALA A 272 -5.15 -1.36 -16.65
N ALA A 273 -4.25 -2.09 -15.98
CA ALA A 273 -4.11 -2.03 -14.52
C ALA A 273 -3.52 -0.67 -14.07
N ALA A 274 -2.55 -0.14 -14.80
CA ALA A 274 -1.94 1.16 -14.50
C ALA A 274 -2.92 2.32 -14.68
N GLU A 275 -3.78 2.29 -15.70
CA GLU A 275 -4.84 3.29 -15.93
C GLU A 275 -5.93 3.27 -14.85
N ARG A 276 -6.08 2.13 -14.16
CA ARG A 276 -6.96 1.97 -13.00
C ARG A 276 -6.30 2.36 -11.68
N GLU A 277 -5.07 2.88 -11.74
CA GLU A 277 -4.29 3.26 -10.56
C GLU A 277 -4.10 2.10 -9.55
N LEU A 278 -4.10 0.87 -10.07
CA LEU A 278 -3.76 -0.32 -9.28
C LEU A 278 -2.26 -0.41 -9.08
N MET A 279 -1.85 -0.90 -7.92
CA MET A 279 -0.46 -1.28 -7.70
C MET A 279 -0.14 -2.53 -8.53
N ILE A 280 1.01 -2.54 -9.19
CA ILE A 280 1.39 -3.67 -10.06
C ILE A 280 2.73 -4.23 -9.59
N ALA A 281 2.77 -5.52 -9.32
CA ALA A 281 4.00 -6.27 -9.09
C ALA A 281 4.15 -7.36 -10.14
N ILE A 282 5.39 -7.75 -10.45
CA ILE A 282 5.68 -8.81 -11.41
C ILE A 282 6.45 -9.92 -10.70
N LEU A 283 6.00 -11.16 -10.85
CA LEU A 283 6.71 -12.35 -10.38
C LEU A 283 7.02 -13.21 -11.61
N GLY A 284 8.25 -13.09 -12.12
CA GLY A 284 8.65 -13.67 -13.40
C GLY A 284 10.11 -14.07 -13.48
N ASN A 285 10.57 -14.35 -14.70
CA ASN A 285 11.97 -14.66 -14.99
C ASN A 285 12.71 -13.42 -15.52
N ALA A 286 14.03 -13.55 -15.70
CA ALA A 286 14.84 -12.56 -16.40
C ALA A 286 14.36 -12.39 -17.84
N VAL A 287 14.24 -11.14 -18.29
CA VAL A 287 13.82 -10.75 -19.64
C VAL A 287 14.77 -9.72 -20.23
N GLU A 288 14.58 -9.40 -21.51
CA GLU A 288 15.40 -8.42 -22.21
C GLU A 288 15.17 -7.00 -21.67
N ARG A 289 16.20 -6.15 -21.79
CA ARG A 289 16.14 -4.76 -21.35
C ARG A 289 14.94 -4.01 -21.95
N ALA A 290 14.66 -4.24 -23.23
CA ALA A 290 13.58 -3.56 -23.95
C ALA A 290 12.21 -3.82 -23.32
N ASP A 291 11.97 -5.03 -22.79
CA ASP A 291 10.71 -5.36 -22.11
C ASP A 291 10.58 -4.60 -20.79
N VAL A 292 11.67 -4.50 -20.02
CA VAL A 292 11.70 -3.72 -18.78
C VAL A 292 11.51 -2.23 -19.05
N GLU A 293 12.16 -1.68 -20.08
CA GLU A 293 11.97 -0.29 -20.49
C GLU A 293 10.52 -0.01 -20.87
N ARG A 294 9.87 -0.94 -21.58
CA ARG A 294 8.45 -0.84 -21.91
C ARG A 294 7.55 -0.90 -20.67
N ILE A 295 7.84 -1.78 -19.72
CA ILE A 295 7.14 -1.85 -18.42
C ILE A 295 7.23 -0.51 -17.69
N VAL A 296 8.45 0.02 -17.51
CA VAL A 296 8.70 1.27 -16.78
C VAL A 296 8.06 2.46 -17.49
N ALA A 297 8.06 2.49 -18.82
CA ALA A 297 7.42 3.55 -19.61
C ALA A 297 5.89 3.61 -19.41
N ILE A 298 5.25 2.47 -19.10
CA ILE A 298 3.82 2.43 -18.76
C ILE A 298 3.62 2.86 -17.29
N ARG A 299 4.29 2.17 -16.36
CA ARG A 299 4.23 2.42 -14.92
C ARG A 299 5.36 1.65 -14.25
N MET A 300 6.11 2.29 -13.36
CA MET A 300 7.09 1.58 -12.51
C MET A 300 6.35 0.52 -11.65
N PRO A 301 6.75 -0.76 -11.69
CA PRO A 301 6.15 -1.76 -10.81
C PRO A 301 6.54 -1.49 -9.36
N VAL A 302 5.68 -1.87 -8.42
CA VAL A 302 5.97 -1.82 -6.98
C VAL A 302 7.20 -2.67 -6.66
N TYR A 303 7.31 -3.84 -7.31
CA TYR A 303 8.55 -4.61 -7.38
C TYR A 303 8.52 -5.64 -8.53
N TYR A 304 9.70 -6.06 -8.96
CA TYR A 304 9.93 -7.23 -9.81
C TYR A 304 10.62 -8.33 -8.99
N GLN A 305 9.92 -9.44 -8.77
CA GLN A 305 10.46 -10.60 -8.06
C GLN A 305 10.98 -11.64 -9.04
N VAL A 306 12.22 -12.05 -8.85
CA VAL A 306 12.83 -13.21 -9.53
C VAL A 306 13.21 -14.30 -8.53
N SER A 307 13.50 -15.49 -9.02
CA SER A 307 13.89 -16.62 -8.19
C SER A 307 15.33 -17.04 -8.42
N LEU A 308 16.06 -17.24 -7.31
CA LEU A 308 17.37 -17.88 -7.23
C LEU A 308 17.29 -18.94 -6.12
N GLU A 309 17.71 -20.16 -6.40
CA GLU A 309 17.51 -21.30 -5.49
C GLU A 309 18.74 -21.66 -4.66
N GLY A 310 19.75 -20.79 -4.63
CA GLY A 310 21.04 -21.03 -3.97
C GLY A 310 22.18 -20.50 -4.82
N LEU A 311 23.39 -20.98 -4.54
CA LEU A 311 24.58 -20.68 -5.35
C LEU A 311 24.47 -21.33 -6.74
N GLU A 312 25.32 -20.88 -7.67
CA GLU A 312 25.26 -21.25 -9.09
C GLU A 312 25.01 -22.74 -9.36
N PRO A 313 25.76 -23.71 -8.78
CA PRO A 313 25.55 -25.13 -9.08
C PRO A 313 24.18 -25.64 -8.64
N HIS A 314 23.65 -25.17 -7.50
CA HIS A 314 22.33 -25.58 -7.02
C HIS A 314 21.23 -24.94 -7.86
N ASN A 315 21.32 -23.62 -8.09
CA ASN A 315 20.34 -22.89 -8.89
C ASN A 315 20.19 -23.51 -10.27
N ASP A 316 21.30 -23.78 -10.95
CA ASP A 316 21.28 -24.29 -12.33
C ASP A 316 20.79 -25.74 -12.40
N ARG A 317 21.02 -26.55 -11.36
CA ARG A 317 20.41 -27.88 -11.22
C ARG A 317 18.88 -27.80 -11.18
N ILE A 318 18.34 -26.79 -10.48
CA ILE A 318 16.89 -26.63 -10.28
C ILE A 318 16.23 -25.92 -11.47
N ARG A 319 16.82 -24.83 -11.96
CA ARG A 319 16.21 -23.88 -12.91
C ARG A 319 16.77 -23.97 -14.34
N GLY A 320 17.83 -24.74 -14.56
CA GLY A 320 18.50 -24.91 -15.86
C GLY A 320 19.87 -24.23 -15.94
N ALA A 321 20.77 -24.80 -16.74
CA ALA A 321 22.15 -24.33 -16.89
C ALA A 321 22.23 -22.88 -17.37
N GLY A 322 23.11 -22.08 -16.74
CA GLY A 322 23.32 -20.67 -17.02
C GLY A 322 22.27 -19.73 -16.42
N ASN A 323 21.23 -20.25 -15.76
CA ASN A 323 20.14 -19.44 -15.22
C ASN A 323 20.63 -18.50 -14.10
N TYR A 324 21.55 -18.96 -13.24
CA TYR A 324 22.07 -18.15 -12.14
C TYR A 324 22.68 -16.84 -12.64
N ARG A 325 23.63 -16.95 -13.59
CA ARG A 325 24.32 -15.79 -14.15
C ARG A 325 23.38 -14.86 -14.91
N ARG A 326 22.41 -15.42 -15.65
CA ARG A 326 21.37 -14.65 -16.34
C ARG A 326 20.55 -13.82 -15.35
N THR A 327 20.14 -14.42 -14.23
CA THR A 327 19.34 -13.76 -13.20
C THR A 327 20.14 -12.70 -12.44
N ILE A 328 21.42 -12.96 -12.09
CA ILE A 328 22.30 -11.95 -11.47
C ILE A 328 22.50 -10.74 -12.40
N ALA A 329 22.74 -10.97 -13.69
CA ALA A 329 22.87 -9.88 -14.67
C ALA A 329 21.57 -9.06 -14.80
N PHE A 330 20.43 -9.73 -14.78
CA PHE A 330 19.12 -9.09 -14.81
C PHE A 330 18.84 -8.26 -13.55
N LEU A 331 19.13 -8.77 -12.36
CA LEU A 331 19.01 -8.02 -11.10
C LEU A 331 19.84 -6.73 -11.12
N ARG A 332 21.12 -6.81 -11.54
CA ARG A 332 21.98 -5.63 -11.71
C ARG A 332 21.39 -4.63 -12.70
N MET A 333 20.74 -5.10 -13.76
CA MET A 333 20.06 -4.24 -14.72
C MET A 333 18.85 -3.54 -14.08
N LEU A 334 18.01 -4.26 -13.35
CA LEU A 334 16.86 -3.68 -12.64
C LEU A 334 17.29 -2.62 -11.63
N THR A 335 18.25 -2.94 -10.76
CA THR A 335 18.81 -2.00 -9.79
C THR A 335 19.44 -0.78 -10.46
N GLY A 336 20.18 -0.97 -11.56
CA GLY A 336 20.75 0.13 -12.34
C GLY A 336 19.71 1.04 -13.01
N MET A 337 18.49 0.53 -13.24
CA MET A 337 17.34 1.28 -13.77
C MET A 337 16.45 1.88 -12.66
N GLY A 338 16.76 1.60 -11.38
CA GLY A 338 15.93 2.00 -10.25
C GLY A 338 14.60 1.25 -10.16
N VAL A 339 14.49 0.08 -10.79
CA VAL A 339 13.31 -0.78 -10.67
C VAL A 339 13.40 -1.56 -9.36
N PRO A 340 12.45 -1.38 -8.42
CA PRO A 340 12.47 -2.13 -7.17
C PRO A 340 12.43 -3.63 -7.46
N ASN A 341 13.34 -4.40 -6.87
CA ASN A 341 13.47 -5.81 -7.20
C ASN A 341 13.86 -6.65 -6.00
N MET A 342 13.47 -7.92 -6.05
CA MET A 342 13.75 -8.84 -4.95
C MET A 342 13.94 -10.28 -5.42
N VAL A 343 14.71 -11.03 -4.64
CA VAL A 343 14.90 -12.46 -4.81
C VAL A 343 13.97 -13.24 -3.90
N MET A 344 13.31 -14.25 -4.45
CA MET A 344 12.52 -15.22 -3.70
C MET A 344 13.03 -16.64 -3.93
N LEU A 345 13.63 -17.21 -2.89
CA LEU A 345 14.17 -18.57 -2.88
C LEU A 345 13.13 -19.58 -2.38
N THR A 346 13.10 -20.79 -2.94
CA THR A 346 12.35 -21.91 -2.39
C THR A 346 13.26 -22.76 -1.50
N LEU A 347 13.01 -22.74 -0.19
CA LEU A 347 13.85 -23.40 0.80
C LEU A 347 13.63 -24.91 0.76
N THR A 348 14.72 -25.65 0.60
CA THR A 348 14.81 -27.11 0.63
C THR A 348 15.92 -27.51 1.59
N ARG A 349 15.99 -28.79 1.96
CA ARG A 349 17.12 -29.31 2.74
C ARG A 349 18.46 -29.10 2.05
N HIS A 350 18.50 -29.11 0.71
CA HIS A 350 19.71 -29.10 -0.10
C HIS A 350 20.25 -27.69 -0.46
N ASN A 351 19.56 -26.62 -0.08
CA ASN A 351 20.02 -25.24 -0.27
C ASN A 351 19.96 -24.38 0.98
N MET A 352 19.50 -24.92 2.11
CA MET A 352 19.34 -24.18 3.35
C MET A 352 20.66 -23.59 3.85
N ASP A 353 21.76 -24.32 3.68
CA ASP A 353 23.14 -23.88 3.99
C ASP A 353 23.68 -22.83 3.01
N GLN A 354 22.99 -22.60 1.89
CA GLN A 354 23.38 -21.63 0.86
C GLN A 354 22.63 -20.31 0.96
N VAL A 355 21.63 -20.18 1.84
CA VAL A 355 20.82 -18.95 1.93
C VAL A 355 21.64 -17.75 2.35
N ILE A 356 22.45 -17.88 3.42
CA ILE A 356 23.30 -16.79 3.90
C ILE A 356 24.46 -16.51 2.93
N PRO A 357 25.20 -17.53 2.44
CA PRO A 357 26.19 -17.30 1.38
C PRO A 357 25.63 -16.66 0.10
N LEU A 358 24.38 -16.95 -0.26
CA LEU A 358 23.74 -16.27 -1.38
C LEU A 358 23.41 -14.81 -1.06
N ALA A 359 23.10 -14.48 0.21
CA ALA A 359 22.92 -13.10 0.63
C ALA A 359 24.21 -12.28 0.45
N ASP A 360 25.38 -12.86 0.77
CA ASP A 360 26.69 -12.23 0.51
C ASP A 360 26.86 -11.82 -0.97
N GLU A 361 26.49 -12.71 -1.89
CA GLU A 361 26.58 -12.46 -3.35
C GLU A 361 25.55 -11.45 -3.86
N LEU A 362 24.45 -11.26 -3.12
CA LEU A 362 23.33 -10.42 -3.50
C LEU A 362 23.37 -9.02 -2.88
N GLU A 363 24.29 -8.77 -1.94
CA GLU A 363 24.49 -7.43 -1.38
C GLU A 363 24.85 -6.41 -2.47
N GLY A 364 24.06 -5.33 -2.54
CA GLY A 364 24.16 -4.30 -3.58
C GLY A 364 23.75 -4.76 -5.00
N VAL A 365 23.26 -5.99 -5.18
CA VAL A 365 22.78 -6.52 -6.47
C VAL A 365 21.27 -6.44 -6.61
N THR A 366 20.53 -6.57 -5.49
CA THR A 366 19.05 -6.56 -5.41
C THR A 366 18.63 -5.74 -4.19
N ASP A 367 17.39 -5.25 -4.16
CA ASP A 367 16.89 -4.47 -3.00
C ASP A 367 16.50 -5.37 -1.82
N GLY A 368 16.31 -6.67 -2.08
CA GLY A 368 16.10 -7.64 -1.03
C GLY A 368 16.09 -9.09 -1.50
N MET A 369 16.12 -9.99 -0.53
CA MET A 369 16.01 -11.43 -0.68
C MET A 369 15.20 -11.99 0.49
N ALA A 370 14.28 -12.91 0.20
CA ALA A 370 13.64 -13.72 1.22
C ALA A 370 13.47 -15.16 0.73
N PHE A 371 13.07 -16.03 1.64
CA PHE A 371 12.77 -17.43 1.32
C PHE A 371 11.29 -17.76 1.56
N ASN A 372 10.82 -18.75 0.81
CA ASN A 372 9.55 -19.43 1.01
C ASN A 372 9.86 -20.89 1.38
N ARG A 373 9.18 -21.44 2.38
CA ARG A 373 9.20 -22.91 2.56
C ARG A 373 8.59 -23.62 1.36
N LEU A 374 9.24 -24.71 0.94
CA LEU A 374 8.69 -25.65 -0.04
C LEU A 374 7.43 -26.33 0.52
N ALA A 375 6.35 -26.35 -0.24
CA ALA A 375 5.23 -27.25 -0.01
C ALA A 375 5.35 -28.42 -0.97
N LEU A 376 5.21 -29.66 -0.48
CA LEU A 376 5.38 -30.91 -1.25
C LEU A 376 4.18 -31.18 -2.18
N PHE A 377 3.97 -30.29 -3.15
CA PHE A 377 2.99 -30.42 -4.23
C PHE A 377 3.67 -30.27 -5.59
N GLY A 378 3.04 -30.78 -6.65
CA GLY A 378 3.59 -30.77 -7.99
C GLY A 378 4.94 -31.49 -8.08
N GLU A 379 5.87 -30.96 -8.85
CA GLU A 379 7.24 -31.51 -8.95
C GLU A 379 8.05 -31.28 -7.67
N GLY A 380 7.70 -30.24 -6.90
CA GLY A 380 8.32 -29.96 -5.60
C GLY A 380 8.19 -31.10 -4.59
N ALA A 381 7.21 -32.01 -4.77
CA ALA A 381 7.08 -33.21 -3.95
C ALA A 381 8.27 -34.18 -4.05
N ALA A 382 9.10 -34.07 -5.11
CA ALA A 382 10.31 -34.88 -5.29
C ALA A 382 11.54 -34.30 -4.57
N LEU A 383 11.40 -33.15 -3.89
CA LEU A 383 12.47 -32.50 -3.14
C LEU A 383 12.32 -32.75 -1.64
N GLU A 384 13.41 -32.53 -0.90
CA GLU A 384 13.44 -32.78 0.54
C GLU A 384 13.24 -31.49 1.34
N LEU A 385 12.38 -31.59 2.37
CA LEU A 385 12.27 -30.56 3.40
C LEU A 385 13.35 -30.75 4.47
N PRO A 386 13.86 -29.67 5.09
CA PRO A 386 14.64 -29.79 6.31
C PRO A 386 13.79 -30.44 7.41
N THR A 387 14.41 -31.12 8.37
CA THR A 387 13.70 -31.56 9.58
C THR A 387 13.26 -30.36 10.43
N PRO A 388 12.26 -30.48 11.33
CA PRO A 388 11.85 -29.38 12.20
C PRO A 388 12.99 -28.79 13.05
N ILE A 389 13.95 -29.64 13.47
CA ILE A 389 15.12 -29.21 14.23
C ILE A 389 16.07 -28.41 13.35
N GLU A 390 16.41 -28.93 12.16
CA GLU A 390 17.25 -28.21 11.18
C GLU A 390 16.66 -26.86 10.81
N TYR A 391 15.35 -26.81 10.52
CA TYR A 391 14.67 -25.58 10.16
C TYR A 391 14.68 -24.56 11.31
N ARG A 392 14.46 -25.00 12.55
CA ARG A 392 14.56 -24.11 13.72
C ARG A 392 15.96 -23.49 13.84
N LEU A 393 17.00 -24.30 13.73
CA LEU A 393 18.39 -23.82 13.81
C LEU A 393 18.69 -22.82 12.70
N PHE A 394 18.21 -23.10 11.49
CA PHE A 394 18.29 -22.18 10.36
C PHE A 394 17.58 -20.85 10.63
N LEU A 395 16.37 -20.84 11.21
CA LEU A 395 15.69 -19.58 11.55
C LEU A 395 16.47 -18.77 12.59
N GLU A 396 17.03 -19.43 13.60
CA GLU A 396 17.89 -18.79 14.60
C GLU A 396 19.14 -18.17 13.96
N GLU A 397 19.74 -18.84 12.97
CA GLU A 397 20.87 -18.32 12.19
C GLU A 397 20.47 -17.17 11.27
N TYR A 398 19.36 -17.29 10.55
CA TYR A 398 18.82 -16.26 9.67
C TYR A 398 18.55 -14.97 10.43
N VAL A 399 17.94 -15.04 11.63
CA VAL A 399 17.68 -13.86 12.46
C VAL A 399 18.95 -13.19 12.96
N ARG A 400 20.04 -13.95 13.17
CA ARG A 400 21.37 -13.37 13.45
C ARG A 400 21.95 -12.69 12.21
N ALA A 401 21.81 -13.31 11.04
CA ALA A 401 22.36 -12.77 9.79
C ALA A 401 21.73 -11.43 9.39
N LEU A 402 20.47 -11.16 9.76
CA LEU A 402 19.80 -9.86 9.54
C LEU A 402 20.59 -8.65 10.09
N GLU A 403 21.42 -8.84 11.11
CA GLU A 403 22.24 -7.76 11.69
C GLU A 403 23.41 -7.34 10.79
N SER A 404 23.82 -8.20 9.87
CA SER A 404 24.98 -8.01 8.99
C SER A 404 24.65 -7.97 7.50
N HIS A 405 23.43 -8.37 7.12
CA HIS A 405 22.99 -8.44 5.72
C HIS A 405 21.71 -7.64 5.56
N ALA A 406 21.81 -6.45 4.98
CA ALA A 406 20.69 -5.58 4.72
C ALA A 406 19.76 -6.15 3.63
N VAL A 407 20.31 -6.99 2.74
CA VAL A 407 19.52 -7.65 1.68
C VAL A 407 18.52 -8.66 2.23
N LEU A 408 18.70 -9.20 3.44
CA LEU A 408 17.80 -10.22 3.99
C LEU A 408 16.49 -9.62 4.49
N GLY A 409 15.38 -10.11 3.94
CA GLY A 409 14.01 -9.73 4.31
C GLY A 409 13.35 -10.74 5.24
N LEU A 410 12.40 -10.26 6.06
CA LEU A 410 11.54 -11.11 6.90
C LEU A 410 10.28 -11.51 6.12
N LYS A 411 10.02 -12.82 6.02
CA LYS A 411 8.82 -13.33 5.32
C LYS A 411 8.15 -14.51 6.00
N ASP A 412 8.88 -15.54 6.40
CA ASP A 412 8.24 -16.73 6.96
C ASP A 412 7.62 -16.48 8.34
N ASN A 413 6.36 -16.86 8.51
CA ASN A 413 5.58 -16.66 9.73
C ASN A 413 6.28 -17.17 11.01
N LEU A 414 7.10 -18.22 10.91
CA LEU A 414 7.76 -18.81 12.07
C LEU A 414 8.99 -18.02 12.54
N LEU A 415 9.51 -17.06 11.78
CA LEU A 415 10.56 -16.14 12.23
C LEU A 415 10.14 -15.36 13.49
N ASN A 416 8.85 -15.03 13.61
CA ASN A 416 8.30 -14.37 14.80
C ASN A 416 8.48 -15.17 16.09
N THR A 417 8.59 -16.51 16.02
CA THR A 417 8.87 -17.33 17.21
C THR A 417 10.31 -17.17 17.71
N VAL A 418 11.25 -16.84 16.82
CA VAL A 418 12.65 -16.56 17.16
C VAL A 418 12.79 -15.11 17.64
N LEU A 419 12.12 -14.17 16.97
CA LEU A 419 12.11 -12.75 17.35
C LEU A 419 11.53 -12.55 18.76
N GLU A 420 10.37 -13.16 19.05
CA GLU A 420 9.75 -13.11 20.39
C GLU A 420 10.69 -13.64 21.48
N ARG A 421 11.32 -14.81 21.25
CA ARG A 421 12.28 -15.40 22.20
C ARG A 421 13.52 -14.54 22.42
N SER A 422 13.89 -13.75 21.42
CA SER A 422 15.03 -12.84 21.46
C SER A 422 14.66 -11.44 21.97
N GLY A 423 13.39 -11.21 22.34
CA GLY A 423 12.89 -9.89 22.74
C GLY A 423 12.96 -8.83 21.64
N LYS A 424 13.00 -9.24 20.37
CA LYS A 424 13.02 -8.35 19.20
C LYS A 424 11.59 -8.03 18.74
N GLU A 425 11.44 -6.90 18.06
CA GLU A 425 10.17 -6.50 17.45
C GLU A 425 9.68 -7.58 16.47
N LEU A 426 8.37 -7.84 16.51
CA LEU A 426 7.71 -8.78 15.61
C LEU A 426 7.42 -8.09 14.28
N PHE A 427 7.38 -8.87 13.21
CA PHE A 427 6.96 -8.37 11.90
C PHE A 427 5.61 -8.97 11.51
N GLY A 428 4.98 -8.40 10.49
CA GLY A 428 3.67 -8.82 10.00
C GLY A 428 3.59 -10.21 9.37
N GLY A 429 4.61 -11.06 9.36
CA GLY A 429 4.51 -12.38 8.73
C GLY A 429 4.43 -12.34 7.19
N CYS A 430 3.96 -13.44 6.59
CA CYS A 430 4.05 -13.76 5.17
C CYS A 430 3.42 -12.73 4.22
N ALA A 431 2.33 -12.08 4.67
CA ALA A 431 1.58 -11.12 3.87
C ALA A 431 1.35 -9.80 4.62
N GLY A 432 2.19 -9.49 5.62
CA GLY A 432 2.03 -8.32 6.50
C GLY A 432 1.03 -8.51 7.64
N TYR A 433 0.22 -9.58 7.61
CA TYR A 433 -0.81 -9.89 8.62
C TYR A 433 -0.84 -11.39 8.97
N GLY A 434 0.32 -12.01 9.20
CA GLY A 434 0.53 -13.46 9.23
C GLY A 434 0.29 -14.11 7.87
N CYS A 435 -0.33 -15.29 7.87
CA CYS A 435 -0.89 -15.87 6.64
C CYS A 435 -2.00 -14.97 6.07
N GLY A 436 -1.87 -14.49 4.84
CA GLY A 436 -2.86 -13.63 4.17
C GLY A 436 -3.95 -14.36 3.37
N ALA A 437 -3.95 -15.70 3.38
CA ALA A 437 -4.81 -16.51 2.51
C ALA A 437 -6.30 -16.15 2.70
N ALA A 438 -6.94 -15.75 1.60
CA ALA A 438 -8.32 -15.28 1.53
C ALA A 438 -8.68 -14.09 2.47
N PHE A 439 -7.67 -13.40 3.00
CA PHE A 439 -7.84 -12.20 3.83
C PHE A 439 -7.47 -10.94 3.06
N ASN A 440 -6.18 -10.68 2.89
CA ASN A 440 -5.68 -9.54 2.13
C ASN A 440 -5.14 -9.94 0.76
N PHE A 441 -5.22 -11.24 0.40
CA PHE A 441 -4.97 -11.69 -0.96
C PHE A 441 -5.72 -12.97 -1.31
N VAL A 442 -5.89 -13.18 -2.62
CA VAL A 442 -6.28 -14.46 -3.23
C VAL A 442 -5.40 -14.74 -4.45
N SER A 443 -5.31 -16.00 -4.87
CA SER A 443 -4.60 -16.42 -6.08
C SER A 443 -5.61 -16.78 -7.18
N ILE A 444 -5.44 -16.25 -8.38
CA ILE A 444 -6.28 -16.58 -9.54
C ILE A 444 -5.42 -17.36 -10.53
N LEU A 445 -5.86 -18.56 -10.91
CA LEU A 445 -5.21 -19.40 -11.91
C LEU A 445 -5.64 -18.99 -13.33
N SER A 446 -4.91 -19.45 -14.35
CA SER A 446 -5.13 -19.01 -15.74
C SER A 446 -6.45 -19.49 -16.34
N ASP A 447 -7.09 -20.51 -15.77
CA ASP A 447 -8.45 -20.96 -16.09
C ASP A 447 -9.52 -20.34 -15.17
N GLY A 448 -9.11 -19.34 -14.37
CA GLY A 448 -9.96 -18.56 -13.49
C GLY A 448 -10.33 -19.23 -12.16
N GLU A 449 -9.84 -20.43 -11.86
CA GLU A 449 -9.94 -20.97 -10.50
C GLU A 449 -9.31 -19.99 -9.50
N VAL A 450 -10.07 -19.67 -8.45
CA VAL A 450 -9.60 -18.82 -7.36
C VAL A 450 -9.25 -19.71 -6.18
N HIS A 451 -8.04 -19.52 -5.68
CA HIS A 451 -7.47 -20.24 -4.56
C HIS A 451 -7.15 -19.29 -3.41
N ALA A 452 -7.32 -19.74 -2.18
CA ALA A 452 -6.90 -18.96 -1.01
C ALA A 452 -5.37 -18.75 -1.00
N CYS A 453 -4.61 -19.73 -1.48
CA CYS A 453 -3.18 -19.63 -1.72
C CYS A 453 -2.74 -20.65 -2.78
N ARG A 454 -2.03 -20.18 -3.81
CA ARG A 454 -1.54 -21.04 -4.91
C ARG A 454 -0.62 -22.21 -4.51
N LYS A 455 -0.04 -22.20 -3.30
CA LYS A 455 1.02 -23.17 -2.91
C LYS A 455 0.47 -24.57 -2.62
N PHE A 456 -0.86 -24.74 -2.58
CA PHE A 456 -1.53 -26.02 -2.33
C PHE A 456 -2.97 -26.00 -2.85
N PRO A 457 -3.63 -27.16 -3.00
CA PRO A 457 -5.04 -27.24 -3.40
C PRO A 457 -5.96 -26.55 -2.38
N SER A 458 -6.33 -25.31 -2.69
CA SER A 458 -7.10 -24.42 -1.80
C SER A 458 -8.23 -23.67 -2.52
N LEU A 459 -8.95 -24.37 -3.40
CA LEU A 459 -10.03 -23.80 -4.23
C LEU A 459 -11.10 -23.12 -3.36
N ILE A 460 -11.47 -21.90 -3.72
CA ILE A 460 -12.51 -21.09 -3.07
C ILE A 460 -13.55 -20.52 -4.04
N GLY A 461 -13.38 -20.70 -5.35
CA GLY A 461 -14.36 -20.27 -6.37
C GLY A 461 -13.76 -20.22 -7.78
N ASN A 462 -14.48 -19.66 -8.75
CA ASN A 462 -13.97 -19.41 -10.11
C ASN A 462 -14.44 -18.05 -10.64
N ILE A 463 -13.51 -17.20 -11.04
CA ILE A 463 -13.78 -15.81 -11.45
C ILE A 463 -14.42 -15.69 -12.85
N LEU A 464 -14.40 -16.77 -13.64
CA LEU A 464 -15.09 -16.82 -14.92
C LEU A 464 -16.59 -17.03 -14.77
N THR A 465 -17.04 -17.56 -13.62
CA THR A 465 -18.45 -17.86 -13.34
C THR A 465 -19.03 -17.04 -12.20
N ASP A 466 -18.18 -16.52 -11.31
CA ASP A 466 -18.56 -15.75 -10.13
C ASP A 466 -17.88 -14.38 -10.10
N SER A 467 -18.44 -13.46 -9.30
CA SER A 467 -17.81 -12.18 -8.99
C SER A 467 -16.73 -12.32 -7.91
N LEU A 468 -15.76 -11.41 -7.90
CA LEU A 468 -14.73 -11.38 -6.84
C LEU A 468 -15.35 -11.30 -5.43
N GLU A 469 -16.42 -10.52 -5.28
CA GLU A 469 -17.15 -10.38 -4.01
C GLU A 469 -17.71 -11.70 -3.50
N ASN A 470 -18.38 -12.46 -4.38
CA ASN A 470 -18.98 -13.75 -4.01
C ASN A 470 -17.91 -14.77 -3.63
N VAL A 471 -16.81 -14.83 -4.39
CA VAL A 471 -15.69 -15.73 -4.10
C VAL A 471 -15.06 -15.38 -2.74
N TYR A 472 -14.81 -14.10 -2.48
CA TYR A 472 -14.23 -13.64 -1.21
C TYR A 472 -15.14 -13.93 -0.03
N SER A 473 -16.45 -13.71 -0.18
CA SER A 473 -17.44 -13.86 0.89
C SER A 473 -17.91 -15.31 1.09
N SER A 474 -17.39 -16.27 0.31
CA SER A 474 -17.72 -17.69 0.42
C SER A 474 -17.31 -18.33 1.76
N ASP A 475 -18.02 -19.39 2.15
CA ASP A 475 -17.68 -20.20 3.33
C ASP A 475 -16.27 -20.81 3.21
N ALA A 476 -15.87 -21.21 2.01
CA ALA A 476 -14.54 -21.75 1.74
C ALA A 476 -13.45 -20.72 2.04
N ALA A 477 -13.62 -19.48 1.58
CA ALA A 477 -12.71 -18.37 1.88
C ALA A 477 -12.71 -18.01 3.37
N SER A 478 -13.89 -18.03 4.01
CA SER A 478 -14.05 -17.75 5.44
C SER A 478 -13.20 -18.70 6.32
N ARG A 479 -13.14 -19.99 5.98
CA ARG A 479 -12.30 -20.97 6.71
C ARG A 479 -10.82 -20.60 6.73
N TYR A 480 -10.29 -20.10 5.62
CA TYR A 480 -8.89 -19.65 5.56
C TYR A 480 -8.66 -18.35 6.33
N ARG A 481 -9.63 -17.43 6.32
CA ARG A 481 -9.57 -16.23 7.16
C ARG A 481 -9.54 -16.56 8.65
N SER A 482 -10.33 -17.53 9.10
CA SER A 482 -10.36 -17.98 10.49
C SER A 482 -9.08 -18.67 10.95
N GLY A 483 -8.38 -19.36 10.03
CA GLY A 483 -7.12 -20.03 10.32
C GLY A 483 -7.28 -21.29 11.20
N SER A 484 -6.17 -21.85 11.64
CA SER A 484 -6.16 -23.08 12.44
C SER A 484 -6.64 -22.87 13.87
N SER A 485 -7.60 -23.69 14.33
CA SER A 485 -8.09 -23.68 15.71
C SER A 485 -7.00 -24.04 16.73
N ALA A 486 -5.97 -24.82 16.34
CA ALA A 486 -4.81 -25.13 17.18
C ALA A 486 -4.01 -23.88 17.58
N CYS A 487 -4.14 -22.80 16.82
CA CYS A 487 -3.42 -21.55 17.06
C CYS A 487 -4.26 -20.50 17.79
N ALA A 488 -5.52 -20.78 18.14
CA ALA A 488 -6.46 -19.77 18.65
C ALA A 488 -5.98 -19.08 19.94
N GLY A 489 -5.40 -19.84 20.88
CA GLY A 489 -4.85 -19.31 22.14
C GLY A 489 -3.42 -18.77 22.07
N CYS A 490 -2.79 -18.74 20.89
CA CYS A 490 -1.39 -18.33 20.75
C CYS A 490 -1.25 -16.80 20.67
N SER A 491 -0.33 -16.21 21.44
CA SER A 491 -0.08 -14.76 21.40
C SER A 491 0.42 -14.28 20.03
N LEU A 492 1.13 -15.11 19.27
CA LEU A 492 1.60 -14.80 17.92
C LEU A 492 0.54 -15.00 16.82
N ASN A 493 -0.69 -15.38 17.16
CA ASN A 493 -1.71 -15.68 16.15
C ASN A 493 -2.06 -14.47 15.26
N ALA A 494 -1.86 -13.23 15.71
CA ALA A 494 -2.05 -12.04 14.88
C ALA A 494 -1.04 -11.95 13.72
N VAL A 495 0.21 -12.34 13.96
CA VAL A 495 1.36 -12.08 13.08
C VAL A 495 1.98 -13.34 12.46
N CYS A 496 1.50 -14.53 12.83
CA CYS A 496 2.04 -15.81 12.36
C CYS A 496 0.98 -16.64 11.62
N ARG A 497 0.02 -17.23 12.34
CA ARG A 497 -1.03 -18.13 11.79
C ARG A 497 -0.52 -19.40 11.09
N GLY A 498 0.77 -19.72 11.17
CA GLY A 498 1.38 -20.86 10.48
C GLY A 498 1.29 -20.76 8.96
N CYS A 499 1.71 -21.80 8.24
CA CYS A 499 1.51 -21.90 6.79
C CYS A 499 0.60 -23.09 6.45
N PRO A 500 -0.66 -22.86 6.01
CA PRO A 500 -1.58 -23.94 5.68
C PRO A 500 -1.07 -24.82 4.53
N ALA A 501 -0.28 -24.26 3.61
CA ALA A 501 0.34 -25.02 2.52
C ALA A 501 1.32 -26.08 3.03
N ILE A 502 2.10 -25.77 4.06
CA ILE A 502 3.07 -26.70 4.64
C ILE A 502 2.33 -27.81 5.39
N THR A 503 1.36 -27.45 6.23
CA THR A 503 0.50 -28.39 6.95
C THR A 503 -0.18 -29.36 5.98
N ALA A 504 -0.86 -28.85 4.95
CA ALA A 504 -1.55 -29.66 3.96
C ALA A 504 -0.59 -30.57 3.17
N SER A 505 0.61 -30.09 2.83
CA SER A 505 1.60 -30.89 2.09
C SER A 505 2.15 -32.09 2.86
N LEU A 506 1.98 -32.11 4.18
CA LEU A 506 2.33 -33.23 5.06
C LEU A 506 1.13 -34.12 5.40
N GLY A 507 -0.01 -33.92 4.73
CA GLY A 507 -1.22 -34.71 4.92
C GLY A 507 -2.04 -34.35 6.16
N LEU A 508 -1.78 -33.20 6.78
CA LEU A 508 -2.46 -32.73 7.98
C LEU A 508 -3.55 -31.71 7.65
N ASP A 509 -4.53 -31.55 8.54
CA ASP A 509 -5.63 -30.60 8.32
C ASP A 509 -5.21 -29.15 8.66
N PRO A 510 -5.13 -28.24 7.67
CA PRO A 510 -4.70 -26.85 7.90
C PRO A 510 -5.67 -26.02 8.78
N PHE A 511 -6.88 -26.51 9.03
CA PHE A 511 -7.89 -25.79 9.83
C PHE A 511 -7.94 -26.22 11.29
N SER A 512 -7.41 -27.39 11.63
CA SER A 512 -7.42 -27.92 13.00
C SER A 512 -6.04 -28.23 13.55
N GLU A 513 -5.01 -28.29 12.71
CA GLU A 513 -3.65 -28.61 13.12
C GLU A 513 -2.71 -27.40 13.05
N LYS A 514 -1.68 -27.43 13.90
CA LYS A 514 -0.61 -26.44 13.86
C LYS A 514 0.33 -26.70 12.68
N ASP A 515 1.02 -25.66 12.26
CA ASP A 515 2.18 -25.82 11.36
C ASP A 515 3.18 -26.83 11.99
N PRO A 516 3.55 -27.93 11.32
CA PRO A 516 4.42 -28.97 11.90
C PRO A 516 5.83 -28.48 12.26
N TYR A 517 6.25 -27.36 11.68
CA TYR A 517 7.52 -26.70 11.98
C TYR A 517 7.42 -25.71 13.15
N CYS A 518 6.22 -25.48 13.69
CA CYS A 518 6.03 -24.64 14.86
C CYS A 518 6.62 -25.32 16.11
N PHE A 519 7.68 -24.73 16.65
CA PHE A 519 8.38 -25.17 17.87
C PHE A 519 7.99 -24.34 19.10
N ARG A 520 6.85 -23.66 19.04
CA ARG A 520 6.23 -23.04 20.22
C ARG A 520 5.38 -24.09 20.94
N ASN A 521 5.57 -24.20 22.25
CA ASN A 521 4.71 -25.03 23.08
C ASN A 521 3.32 -24.38 23.18
N PRO A 522 2.23 -25.17 23.18
CA PRO A 522 0.92 -24.64 23.54
C PRO A 522 1.03 -24.07 24.97
N SER A 523 0.67 -22.79 25.10
CA SER A 523 0.61 -22.08 26.37
C SER A 523 -0.40 -22.73 27.31
#